data_AF-F9PA83-F1
#
_entry.id   AF-F9PA83-F1
#
_cell.length_a   1.000
_cell.length_b   1.000
_cell.length_c   1.000
_cell.angle_alpha   90.00
_cell.angle_beta   90.00
_cell.angle_gamma   90.00
#
_symmetry.space_group_name_H-M   'P 1'
#
loop_
_entity.id
_entity.type
_entity.pdbx_description
1 polymer ?
#
loop_
_entity_poly.entity_id
_entity_poly.type
_entity_poly.pdbx_seq_one_letter_code
_entity_poly.pdbx_strand_id
1 'polypeptide(L)' 'MLKEGLLVAASKNIHQVLVTCAVDNPASRAVILKNGGILEDVRAGKERYWIDLE' A
#
# COMPACT_ATOMS: atom_id res chain seq x y z
N MET A 1 -1.41 -4.77 -11.80
CA MET A 1 -0.54 -4.99 -10.61
C MET A 1 -0.49 -3.71 -9.77
N LEU A 2 -0.26 -3.77 -8.44
CA LEU A 2 -0.31 -2.60 -7.53
C LEU A 2 0.41 -1.35 -8.09
N LYS A 3 1.61 -1.52 -8.64
CA LYS A 3 2.41 -0.47 -9.29
C LYS A 3 1.63 0.35 -10.33
N GLU A 4 0.83 -0.29 -11.19
CA GLU A 4 0.05 0.40 -12.22
C GLU A 4 -1.05 1.27 -11.60
N GLY A 5 -1.68 0.78 -10.53
CA GLY A 5 -2.66 1.55 -9.77
C GLY A 5 -2.03 2.79 -9.12
N LEU A 6 -0.80 2.66 -8.60
CA LEU A 6 -0.04 3.79 -8.04
C LEU A 6 0.30 4.84 -9.10
N LEU A 7 0.70 4.42 -10.31
CA LEU A 7 0.95 5.36 -11.42
C LEU A 7 -0.31 6.13 -11.84
N VAL A 8 -1.47 5.47 -11.84
CA VAL A 8 -2.75 6.13 -12.12
C VAL A 8 -3.16 7.08 -10.99
N ALA A 9 -2.83 6.75 -9.74
CA ALA A 9 -3.07 7.64 -8.60
C ALA A 9 -2.19 8.90 -8.71
N ALA A 10 -0.90 8.73 -9.01
CA ALA A 10 0.02 9.85 -9.22
C ALA A 10 -0.45 10.77 -10.37
N SER A 11 -0.92 10.20 -11.49
CA SER A 11 -1.45 11.00 -12.62
C SER A 11 -2.74 11.77 -12.29
N LYS A 12 -3.40 11.43 -11.18
CA LYS A 12 -4.57 12.13 -10.64
C LYS A 12 -4.22 13.11 -9.51
N ASN A 13 -2.94 13.45 -9.33
CA ASN A 13 -2.43 14.28 -8.24
C ASN A 13 -2.71 13.70 -6.85
N ILE A 14 -2.73 12.37 -6.72
CA ILE A 14 -2.76 11.72 -5.41
C ILE A 14 -1.31 11.52 -4.96
N HIS A 15 -0.93 12.20 -3.89
CA HIS A 15 0.45 12.18 -3.37
C HIS A 15 0.72 11.04 -2.39
N GLN A 16 -0.33 10.45 -1.81
CA GLN A 16 -0.18 9.40 -0.82
C GLN A 16 -1.37 8.44 -0.88
N VAL A 17 -1.10 7.14 -0.78
CA VAL A 17 -2.12 6.08 -0.83
C VAL A 17 -2.01 5.18 0.40
N LEU A 18 -3.15 4.94 1.05
CA LEU A 18 -3.27 3.94 2.10
C LEU A 18 -3.68 2.59 1.49
N VAL A 19 -2.81 1.59 1.63
CA VAL A 19 -3.08 0.23 1.19
C VAL A 19 -3.23 -0.67 2.41
N THR A 20 -4.22 -1.57 2.40
CA THR A 20 -4.46 -2.49 3.51
C THR A 20 -4.42 -3.94 3.04
N CYS A 21 -3.93 -4.84 3.89
CA CYS A 21 -4.03 -6.29 3.68
C CYS A 21 -4.31 -7.01 5.00
N ALA A 22 -4.79 -8.24 4.92
CA ALA A 22 -4.98 -9.07 6.11
C ALA A 22 -3.62 -9.49 6.71
N VAL A 23 -3.54 -9.58 8.04
CA VAL A 23 -2.30 -9.94 8.77
C VAL A 23 -1.77 -11.33 8.44
N ASP A 24 -2.65 -12.23 7.99
CA ASP A 24 -2.37 -13.61 7.60
C ASP A 24 -2.09 -13.76 6.10
N ASN A 25 -1.97 -12.64 5.36
CA ASN A 25 -1.67 -12.63 3.94
C ASN A 25 -0.24 -12.09 3.65
N PRO A 26 0.81 -12.91 3.85
CA PRO A 26 2.19 -12.49 3.65
C PRO A 26 2.50 -12.17 2.17
N ALA A 27 1.77 -12.75 1.22
CA ALA A 27 1.95 -12.48 -0.20
C ALA A 27 1.56 -11.02 -0.54
N SER A 28 0.41 -10.56 -0.06
CA SER A 28 0.00 -9.16 -0.22
C SER A 28 0.93 -8.20 0.51
N ARG A 29 1.36 -8.54 1.75
CA ARG A 29 2.36 -7.76 2.49
C ARG A 29 3.63 -7.56 1.65
N ALA A 30 4.19 -8.63 1.09
CA ALA A 30 5.40 -8.56 0.28
C ALA A 30 5.24 -7.66 -0.95
N VAL A 31 4.07 -7.70 -1.61
CA VAL A 31 3.79 -6.81 -2.75
C VAL A 31 3.73 -5.35 -2.32
N ILE A 32 3.07 -5.05 -1.20
CA ILE A 32 2.95 -3.68 -0.69
C ILE A 32 4.33 -3.11 -0.32
N LEU A 33 5.12 -3.87 0.44
CA LEU A 33 6.48 -3.48 0.83
C LEU A 33 7.38 -3.27 -0.41
N LYS A 34 7.28 -4.14 -1.42
CA LYS A 34 8.04 -3.99 -2.68
C LYS A 34 7.69 -2.71 -3.46
N ASN A 35 6.50 -2.14 -3.24
CA ASN A 35 6.07 -0.89 -3.87
C ASN A 35 6.25 0.33 -2.94
N GLY A 36 7.06 0.22 -1.89
CA GLY A 36 7.37 1.35 -1.00
C GLY A 36 6.39 1.53 0.17
N GLY A 37 5.56 0.52 0.48
CA GLY A 37 4.65 0.57 1.62
C GLY A 37 5.38 0.64 2.96
N ILE A 38 5.01 1.63 3.77
CA ILE A 38 5.49 1.82 5.15
C ILE A 38 4.35 1.47 6.10
N LEU A 39 4.58 0.54 7.03
CA LEU A 39 3.55 0.12 7.99
C LEU A 39 3.17 1.29 8.90
N GLU A 40 1.90 1.70 8.85
CA GLU A 40 1.30 2.66 9.76
C GLU A 40 0.92 1.96 11.06
N ASP A 41 0.02 0.99 10.97
CA ASP A 41 -0.49 0.22 12.10
C ASP A 41 -1.23 -1.05 11.67
N VAL A 42 -1.75 -1.77 12.67
CA VAL A 42 -2.58 -2.95 12.49
C VAL A 42 -3.87 -2.77 13.28
N ARG A 43 -5.02 -2.86 12.59
CA ARG A 43 -6.35 -2.72 13.21
C ARG A 43 -7.31 -3.76 12.64
N ALA A 44 -8.12 -4.37 13.52
CA ALA A 44 -9.15 -5.34 13.13
C ALA A 44 -8.64 -6.45 12.19
N GLY A 45 -7.43 -6.98 12.46
CA GLY A 45 -6.81 -8.04 11.64
C GLY A 45 -6.29 -7.59 10.28
N LYS A 46 -6.18 -6.28 10.03
CA LYS A 46 -5.63 -5.71 8.81
C LYS A 46 -4.43 -4.83 9.10
N GLU A 47 -3.39 -5.02 8.33
CA GLU A 47 -2.23 -4.14 8.27
C GLU A 47 -2.53 -2.97 7.33
N ARG A 48 -2.00 -1.81 7.68
CA ARG A 48 -2.23 -0.55 6.97
C ARG A 48 -0.88 0.04 6.60
N TYR A 49 -0.69 0.33 5.33
CA TYR A 49 0.58 0.81 4.78
C TYR A 49 0.38 2.11 4.00
N TRP A 50 1.20 3.11 4.29
CA TRP A 50 1.30 4.31 3.47
C TRP A 50 2.30 4.12 2.34
N ILE A 51 1.95 4.60 1.15
CA ILE A 51 2.85 4.71 0.01
C ILE A 51 2.82 6.16 -0.46
N ASP A 52 3.97 6.81 -0.44
CA ASP A 52 4.14 8.14 -1.01
C ASP A 52 4.37 8.01 -2.53
N LEU A 53 3.67 8.87 -3.27
CA LEU A 53 3.73 8.97 -4.73
C LEU A 53 4.35 10.32 -5.07
N GLU A 54 5.68 10.35 -5.12
CA GLU A 54 6.46 11.49 -5.64
C GLU A 54 6.33 11.61 -7.16
#